data_AF-A0A4W5LM13-F1
#
_entry.id   AF-A0A4W5LM13-F1
#
_cell.length_a   1.000
_cell.length_b   1.000
_cell.length_c   1.000
_cell.angle_alpha   90.00
_cell.angle_beta   90.00
_cell.angle_gamma   90.00
#
_symmetry.space_group_name_H-M   'P 1'
#
loop_
_entity.id
_entity.type
_entity.pdbx_description
1 polymer ?
#
loop_
_entity_poly.entity_id
_entity_poly.type
_entity_poly.pdbx_seq_one_letter_code
_entity_poly.pdbx_strand_id
1 'polypeptide(L)'
;MLVGELRRVTLLWDELWLGVLQQQHMHVLRRIQQLEDEVKRVQNNNTLRKEEKVAIMCEKHSALMRPVVFALDHVRSITTTPAETPHETWFQQTYGDAITSALERLKSPHNPANPASSWVPFKQVGPGLLGG
;
A
#
# COMPACT_ATOMS: atom_id res chain seq x y z
N MET A 1 2.38 39.74 -14.09
CA MET A 1 2.88 38.95 -15.24
C MET A 1 2.57 37.49 -14.96
N LEU A 2 1.42 37.01 -15.43
CA LEU A 2 0.92 35.63 -15.33
C LEU A 2 1.72 34.69 -16.26
N VAL A 3 3.02 34.57 -16.01
CA VAL A 3 3.90 33.60 -16.69
C VAL A 3 4.68 32.75 -15.67
N GLY A 4 4.41 32.94 -14.37
CA GLY A 4 4.88 32.05 -13.30
C GLY A 4 3.95 30.86 -13.01
N GLU A 5 2.71 30.88 -13.52
CA GLU A 5 1.65 29.93 -13.13
C GLU A 5 1.44 28.77 -14.12
N LEU A 6 2.28 28.65 -15.16
CA LEU A 6 2.03 27.68 -16.26
C LEU A 6 3.09 26.58 -16.43
N ARG A 7 4.01 26.34 -15.47
CA ARG A 7 5.01 25.26 -15.59
C ARG A 7 5.36 24.49 -14.29
N ARG A 8 4.36 24.20 -13.47
CA ARG A 8 4.31 22.99 -12.62
C ARG A 8 2.81 22.62 -12.59
N VAL A 9 2.28 21.65 -13.32
CA VAL A 9 2.41 20.20 -13.09
C VAL A 9 2.99 19.83 -11.71
N THR A 10 2.60 20.55 -10.65
CA THR A 10 2.71 20.07 -9.27
C THR A 10 1.48 19.21 -9.06
N LEU A 11 1.61 17.88 -9.23
CA LEU A 11 0.67 16.98 -8.60
C LEU A 11 0.70 17.29 -7.11
N LEU A 12 -0.45 17.62 -6.52
CA LEU A 12 -0.58 17.68 -5.07
C LEU A 12 -0.29 16.28 -4.51
N TRP A 13 0.32 16.19 -3.33
CA TRP A 13 0.67 14.88 -2.74
C TRP A 13 -0.55 13.96 -2.62
N ASP A 14 -1.74 14.53 -2.40
CA ASP A 14 -3.02 13.80 -2.40
C ASP A 14 -3.34 13.17 -3.75
N GLU A 15 -3.21 13.93 -4.84
CA GLU A 15 -3.46 13.45 -6.20
C GLU A 15 -2.46 12.36 -6.60
N LEU A 16 -1.19 12.53 -6.22
CA LEU A 16 -0.14 11.54 -6.44
C LEU A 16 -0.49 10.22 -5.75
N TRP A 17 -0.83 10.27 -4.46
CA TRP A 17 -1.22 9.09 -3.70
C TRP A 17 -2.50 8.46 -4.24
N LEU A 18 -3.51 9.27 -4.58
CA LEU A 18 -4.77 8.78 -5.13
C LEU A 18 -4.54 8.03 -6.45
N GLY A 19 -3.79 8.63 -7.38
CA GLY A 19 -3.47 8.02 -8.67
C GLY A 19 -2.71 6.70 -8.52
N VAL A 20 -1.72 6.67 -7.64
CA VAL A 20 -0.93 5.45 -7.39
C VAL A 20 -1.77 4.38 -6.70
N LEU A 21 -2.59 4.72 -5.70
CA LEU A 21 -3.47 3.77 -5.03
C LEU A 21 -4.50 3.16 -6.00
N GLN A 22 -5.09 3.98 -6.87
CA GLN A 22 -6.01 3.52 -7.92
C GLN A 22 -5.31 2.56 -8.90
N GLN A 23 -4.12 2.93 -9.38
CA GLN A 23 -3.34 2.08 -10.28
C GLN A 23 -2.98 0.75 -9.62
N GLN A 24 -2.49 0.77 -8.38
CA GLN A 24 -2.11 -0.44 -7.65
C GLN A 24 -3.31 -1.32 -7.29
N HIS A 25 -4.51 -0.75 -7.09
CA HIS A 25 -5.67 -1.50 -6.62
C HIS A 25 -5.98 -2.73 -7.49
N MET A 26 -6.03 -2.57 -8.81
CA MET A 26 -6.31 -3.67 -9.74
C MET A 26 -5.21 -4.74 -9.76
N HIS A 27 -3.96 -4.34 -9.50
CA HIS A 27 -2.83 -5.25 -9.38
C HIS A 27 -2.85 -6.02 -8.06
N VAL A 28 -3.33 -5.39 -6.99
CA VAL A 28 -3.49 -5.99 -5.66
C VAL A 28 -4.61 -7.01 -5.64
N LEU A 29 -5.79 -6.70 -6.21
CA LEU A 29 -6.92 -7.65 -6.23
C LEU A 29 -6.55 -8.98 -6.90
N ARG A 30 -5.81 -8.93 -8.01
CA ARG A 30 -5.31 -10.15 -8.68
C ARG A 30 -4.32 -10.94 -7.81
N ARG A 31 -3.45 -10.27 -7.05
CA ARG A 31 -2.50 -10.91 -6.13
C ARG A 31 -3.20 -11.51 -4.92
N ILE A 32 -4.23 -10.83 -4.39
CA ILE A 32 -5.07 -11.35 -3.31
C ILE A 32 -5.71 -12.66 -3.73
N GLN A 33 -6.31 -12.73 -4.93
CA GLN A 33 -6.90 -13.98 -5.43
C GLN A 33 -5.87 -15.12 -5.47
N GLN A 34 -4.66 -14.85 -6.01
CA GLN A 34 -3.58 -15.86 -6.05
C GLN A 34 -3.16 -16.31 -4.65
N LEU A 35 -3.13 -15.40 -3.68
CA LEU A 35 -2.79 -15.71 -2.30
C LEU A 35 -3.90 -16.51 -1.61
N GLU A 36 -5.17 -16.20 -1.87
CA GLU A 36 -6.30 -16.96 -1.31
C GLU A 36 -6.33 -18.40 -1.82
N ASP A 37 -6.02 -18.62 -3.09
CA ASP A 37 -5.91 -19.97 -3.66
C ASP A 37 -4.70 -20.72 -3.07
N GLU A 38 -3.59 -20.02 -2.84
CA GLU A 38 -2.43 -20.57 -2.14
C GLU A 38 -2.75 -20.93 -0.68
N VAL A 39 -3.47 -20.07 0.04
CA VAL A 39 -3.90 -20.34 1.42
C VAL A 39 -4.71 -21.63 1.47
N LYS A 40 -5.69 -21.82 0.56
CA LYS A 40 -6.47 -23.07 0.49
C LYS A 40 -5.56 -24.27 0.24
N ARG A 41 -4.62 -24.17 -0.70
CA ARG A 41 -3.67 -25.24 -1.04
C ARG A 41 -2.79 -25.64 0.14
N VAL A 42 -2.22 -24.66 0.83
CA VAL A 42 -1.31 -24.85 1.97
C VAL A 42 -2.07 -25.38 3.19
N GLN A 43 -3.27 -24.89 3.46
CA GLN A 43 -4.11 -25.36 4.56
C GLN A 43 -4.50 -26.83 4.40
N ASN A 44 -4.85 -27.25 3.17
CA ASN A 44 -5.23 -28.63 2.85
C ASN A 44 -4.04 -29.61 2.80
N ASN A 45 -2.80 -29.13 2.95
CA ASN A 45 -1.63 -29.99 2.99
C ASN A 45 -1.51 -30.68 4.38
N ASN A 46 -1.47 -32.01 4.40
CA ASN A 46 -1.39 -32.81 5.63
C ASN A 46 0.04 -33.14 6.08
N THR A 47 1.05 -32.81 5.28
CA THR A 47 2.47 -33.08 5.59
C THR A 47 3.15 -31.89 6.27
N LEU A 48 2.62 -30.67 6.10
CA LEU A 48 3.16 -29.45 6.69
C LEU A 48 2.64 -29.20 8.11
N ARG A 49 3.53 -28.82 9.01
CA ARG A 49 3.22 -28.29 10.34
C ARG A 49 2.61 -26.89 10.23
N LYS A 50 1.97 -26.44 11.32
CA LYS A 50 1.30 -25.14 11.37
C LYS A 50 2.27 -23.99 11.09
N GLU A 51 3.47 -24.06 11.67
CA GLU A 51 4.50 -23.03 11.54
C GLU A 51 5.02 -22.95 10.09
N GLU A 52 5.21 -24.10 9.44
CA GLU A 52 5.62 -24.20 8.03
C GLU A 52 4.54 -23.62 7.11
N LYS A 53 3.26 -23.93 7.37
CA LYS A 53 2.14 -23.34 6.63
C LYS A 53 2.15 -21.82 6.73
N VAL A 54 2.33 -21.28 7.93
CA VAL A 54 2.41 -19.82 8.17
C VAL A 54 3.59 -19.22 7.41
N ALA A 55 4.78 -19.83 7.51
CA ALA A 55 5.98 -19.36 6.81
C ALA A 55 5.78 -19.30 5.29
N ILE A 56 5.24 -20.36 4.68
CA ILE A 56 4.96 -20.41 3.24
C ILE A 56 3.98 -19.31 2.82
N MET A 57 2.89 -19.12 3.58
CA MET A 57 1.90 -18.09 3.25
C MET A 57 2.50 -16.68 3.39
N CYS A 58 3.32 -16.43 4.42
CA CYS A 58 4.03 -15.16 4.59
C CYS A 58 5.01 -14.90 3.43
N GLU A 59 5.88 -15.85 3.12
CA GLU A 59 6.87 -15.71 2.04
C GLU A 59 6.20 -15.47 0.69
N LYS A 60 5.11 -16.20 0.40
CA LYS A 60 4.34 -16.01 -0.82
C LYS A 60 3.73 -14.62 -0.89
N HIS A 61 3.14 -14.15 0.22
CA HIS A 61 2.57 -12.80 0.32
C HIS A 61 3.63 -11.74 0.05
N SER A 62 4.75 -11.77 0.77
CA SER A 62 5.85 -10.81 0.59
C SER A 62 6.41 -10.84 -0.84
N ALA A 63 6.54 -12.02 -1.45
CA ALA A 63 7.02 -12.14 -2.83
C ALA A 63 6.04 -11.52 -3.85
N LEU A 64 4.74 -11.82 -3.73
CA LEU A 64 3.73 -11.31 -4.64
C LEU A 64 3.47 -9.81 -4.47
N MET A 65 3.50 -9.30 -3.24
CA MET A 65 3.23 -7.90 -2.93
C MET A 65 4.44 -6.98 -3.12
N ARG A 66 5.67 -7.51 -3.25
CA ARG A 66 6.89 -6.71 -3.43
C ARG A 66 6.80 -5.59 -4.49
N PRO A 67 6.24 -5.82 -5.69
CA PRO A 67 6.12 -4.75 -6.69
C PRO A 67 5.18 -3.61 -6.25
N VAL A 68 4.12 -3.94 -5.49
CA VAL A 68 3.17 -2.96 -4.97
C VAL A 68 3.83 -2.15 -3.85
N VAL A 69 4.52 -2.84 -2.93
CA VAL A 69 5.30 -2.19 -1.87
C VAL A 69 6.33 -1.23 -2.45
N PHE A 70 7.06 -1.65 -3.49
CA PHE A 70 8.05 -0.81 -4.15
C PHE A 70 7.44 0.48 -4.73
N ALA A 71 6.29 0.37 -5.41
CA ALA A 71 5.60 1.53 -5.96
C ALA A 71 5.13 2.50 -4.87
N LEU A 72 4.59 1.98 -3.77
CA LEU A 72 4.08 2.81 -2.66
C LEU A 72 5.20 3.40 -1.80
N ASP A 73 6.28 2.67 -1.56
CA ASP A 73 7.48 3.18 -0.87
C ASP A 73 8.13 4.31 -1.69
N HIS A 74 8.12 4.21 -3.02
CA HIS A 74 8.62 5.30 -3.87
C HIS A 74 7.81 6.58 -3.67
N VAL A 75 6.49 6.50 -3.72
CA VAL A 75 5.63 7.67 -3.48
C VAL A 75 5.81 8.22 -2.06
N ARG A 76 5.89 7.34 -1.05
CA ARG A 76 6.18 7.74 0.33
C ARG A 76 7.49 8.50 0.42
N SER A 77 8.55 8.06 -0.27
CA SER A 77 9.84 8.76 -0.23
C SER A 77 9.76 10.20 -0.74
N ILE A 78 8.84 10.48 -1.69
CA ILE A 78 8.56 11.82 -2.20
C ILE A 78 7.79 12.63 -1.15
N THR A 79 6.76 12.05 -0.53
CA THR A 79 5.90 12.78 0.43
C THR A 79 6.43 12.82 1.86
N THR A 80 7.61 12.27 2.12
CA THR A 80 8.34 12.38 3.41
C THR A 80 9.52 13.35 3.35
N THR A 81 9.76 14.01 2.22
CA THR A 81 10.74 15.11 2.16
C THR A 81 10.27 16.28 3.04
N PRO A 82 11.18 17.17 3.48
CA PRO A 82 10.76 18.38 4.19
C PRO A 82 9.68 19.13 3.40
N ALA A 83 8.55 19.43 4.06
CA ALA A 83 7.45 20.15 3.43
C ALA A 83 7.87 21.57 3.07
N GLU A 84 7.55 22.00 1.85
CA GLU A 84 7.79 23.36 1.34
C GLU A 84 6.53 24.23 1.47
N THR A 85 5.37 23.61 1.62
CA THR A 85 4.07 24.30 1.75
C THR A 85 3.30 23.91 3.02
N PRO A 86 2.38 24.78 3.50
CA PRO A 86 1.47 24.42 4.60
C PRO A 86 0.62 23.18 4.28
N HIS A 87 0.24 22.99 3.03
CA HIS A 87 -0.55 21.84 2.58
C HIS A 87 0.22 20.52 2.70
N GLU A 88 1.49 20.51 2.29
CA GLU A 88 2.37 19.35 2.45
C GLU A 88 2.62 19.00 3.92
N THR A 89 2.73 20.01 4.78
CA THR A 89 2.84 19.81 6.23
C THR A 89 1.56 19.17 6.78
N TRP A 90 0.39 19.67 6.39
CA TRP A 90 -0.90 19.10 6.73
C TRP A 90 -1.03 17.66 6.24
N PHE A 91 -0.60 17.37 5.01
CA PHE A 91 -0.61 16.02 4.44
C PHE A 91 0.20 15.04 5.29
N GLN A 92 1.44 15.40 5.63
CA GLN A 92 2.32 14.57 6.46
C GLN A 92 1.72 14.28 7.84
N GLN A 93 1.17 15.31 8.49
CA GLN A 93 0.54 15.19 9.80
C GLN A 93 -0.75 14.37 9.75
N THR A 94 -1.51 14.47 8.66
CA THR A 94 -2.81 13.79 8.51
C THR A 94 -2.66 12.33 8.10
N TYR A 95 -1.76 12.03 7.15
CA TYR A 95 -1.68 10.72 6.51
C TYR A 95 -0.36 9.98 6.72
N GLY A 96 0.73 10.64 7.12
CA GLY A 96 2.07 10.05 7.16
C GLY A 96 2.16 8.78 8.01
N ASP A 97 1.58 8.81 9.21
CA ASP A 97 1.55 7.65 10.12
C ASP A 97 0.65 6.52 9.61
N ALA A 98 -0.50 6.89 9.04
CA ALA A 98 -1.45 5.92 8.47
C ALA A 98 -0.84 5.19 7.26
N ILE A 99 -0.17 5.92 6.37
CA ILE A 99 0.54 5.38 5.21
C ILE A 99 1.68 4.47 5.65
N THR A 100 2.50 4.91 6.61
CA THR A 100 3.60 4.12 7.14
C THR A 100 3.08 2.81 7.75
N SER A 101 2.03 2.89 8.57
CA SER A 101 1.40 1.72 9.19
C SER A 101 0.76 0.77 8.16
N ALA A 102 0.16 1.31 7.10
CA ALA A 102 -0.42 0.53 6.01
C ALA A 102 0.66 -0.24 5.21
N LEU A 103 1.79 0.42 4.92
CA LEU A 103 2.94 -0.20 4.25
C LEU A 103 3.54 -1.33 5.07
N GLU A 104 3.69 -1.16 6.37
CA GLU A 104 4.22 -2.22 7.25
C GLU A 104 3.31 -3.45 7.27
N ARG A 105 1.99 -3.26 7.29
CA ARG A 105 1.02 -4.37 7.21
C ARG A 105 1.03 -5.08 5.85
N LEU A 106 1.41 -4.38 4.78
CA LEU A 106 1.57 -4.96 3.45
C LEU A 106 2.92 -5.67 3.28
N LYS A 107 3.97 -5.24 3.98
CA LYS A 107 5.27 -5.93 4.01
C LYS A 107 5.21 -7.20 4.87
N SER A 108 4.52 -7.09 5.99
CA SER A 108 4.47 -8.09 7.06
C SER A 108 3.01 -8.34 7.47
N PRO A 109 2.29 -9.26 6.79
CA PRO A 109 0.89 -9.53 7.10
C PRO A 109 0.74 -10.21 8.47
N HIS A 110 -0.05 -9.61 9.36
CA HIS A 110 -0.36 -10.18 10.68
C HIS A 110 -1.14 -11.49 10.58
N ASN A 111 -1.97 -11.63 9.55
CA ASN A 111 -2.73 -12.84 9.26
C ASN A 111 -2.51 -13.25 7.79
N PRO A 112 -1.50 -14.06 7.49
CA PRO A 112 -1.20 -14.50 6.13
C PRO A 112 -2.29 -15.43 5.56
N ALA A 113 -3.17 -16.00 6.40
CA ALA A 113 -4.34 -16.76 5.97
C ALA A 113 -5.52 -15.87 5.54
N ASN A 114 -5.44 -14.54 5.75
CA ASN A 114 -6.38 -13.55 5.22
C ASN A 114 -5.62 -12.46 4.44
N PRO A 115 -5.21 -12.74 3.18
CA PRO A 115 -4.39 -11.82 2.40
C PRO A 115 -5.04 -10.45 2.19
N ALA A 116 -6.37 -10.41 2.03
CA ALA A 116 -7.12 -9.17 1.81
C ALA A 116 -6.97 -8.17 2.96
N SER A 117 -6.79 -8.65 4.20
CA SER A 117 -6.63 -7.81 5.39
C SER A 117 -5.42 -6.86 5.31
N SER A 118 -4.36 -7.25 4.58
CA SER A 118 -3.16 -6.43 4.39
C SER A 118 -3.39 -5.18 3.53
N TRP A 119 -4.45 -5.15 2.72
CA TRP A 119 -4.79 -4.02 1.85
C TRP A 119 -5.86 -3.08 2.43
N VAL A 120 -6.63 -3.53 3.42
CA VAL A 120 -7.70 -2.74 4.05
C VAL A 120 -7.24 -1.35 4.53
N PRO A 121 -6.06 -1.17 5.15
CA PRO A 121 -5.61 0.15 5.62
C PRO A 121 -5.54 1.19 4.50
N PHE A 122 -5.16 0.81 3.27
CA PHE A 122 -5.10 1.74 2.14
C PHE A 122 -6.48 2.19 1.66
N LYS A 123 -7.53 1.39 1.91
CA LYS A 123 -8.92 1.80 1.66
C LYS A 123 -9.44 2.84 2.65
N GLN A 124 -8.77 3.02 3.79
CA GLN A 124 -9.12 4.04 4.78
C GLN A 124 -8.41 5.38 4.48
N VAL A 125 -7.21 5.33 3.89
CA VAL A 125 -6.48 6.51 3.42
C VAL A 125 -7.15 7.12 2.18
N GLY A 126 -7.55 6.28 1.21
CA GLY A 126 -8.08 6.73 -0.09
C GLY A 126 -9.27 7.72 -0.03
N PRO A 127 -10.33 7.48 0.76
CA PRO A 127 -11.45 8.41 0.90
C PRO A 127 -11.09 9.75 1.54
N GLY A 128 -10.09 9.77 2.44
CA GLY A 128 -9.59 11.01 3.03
C GLY A 128 -8.93 11.91 1.99
N LEU A 129 -8.17 11.32 1.06
CA LEU A 129 -7.51 12.05 -0.03
C LEU A 129 -8.48 12.67 -1.04
N LEU A 130 -9.75 12.27 -1.06
CA LEU A 130 -10.77 12.84 -1.96
C LEU A 130 -11.47 14.07 -1.37
N GLY A 131 -11.34 14.33 -0.07
CA GLY A 131 -12.05 15.39 0.65
C GLY A 131 -11.17 16.41 1.35
N GLY A 132 -9.85 16.34 1.14
CA GLY A 132 -8.84 17.28 1.65
C GLY A 132 -8.59 18.46 0.73
#